data_AF-A0A7W1UZZ9-F1
#
_entry.id   AF-A0A7W1UZZ9-F1
#
_cell.length_a   1.000
_cell.length_b   1.000
_cell.length_c   1.000
_cell.angle_alpha   90.00
_cell.angle_beta   90.00
_cell.angle_gamma   90.00
#
_symmetry.space_group_name_H-M   'P 1'
#
loop_
_entity.id
_entity.type
_entity.pdbx_description
1 polymer ?
#
loop_
_entity_poly.entity_id
_entity_poly.type
_entity_poly.pdbx_seq_one_letter_code
_entity_poly.pdbx_strand_id
1 'polypeptide(L)'
;MRLSLQSLQQQTAQGFEVVFVDYGSDNEYAAQVKEVVESFDFATYHYIAHPGLLWNKSKALNYGIRQAKYDYILINDADVILHPMAMEKFQYPCTPETFNLFKIGYLPESTSLEQVAATPFENLKPGHTGDTFGIGLFSKAGLETVHGLDEFFHFYGSEDEDLNARLQQAGYALQREKELLFLHLWHPRYPKKKRRPPHHTTPPLERTAHQSGALFKTKNIAKNNSRATGRLGKMLGSQ
;
A
#
# COMPACT_ATOMS: atom_id res chain seq x y z
N MET A 1 -1.65 10.45 9.70
CA MET A 1 -3.05 10.80 9.34
C MET A 1 -3.40 12.27 9.59
N ARG A 2 -3.57 12.78 10.82
CA ARG A 2 -4.07 14.16 11.02
C ARG A 2 -3.30 15.23 10.24
N LEU A 3 -1.96 15.20 10.30
CA LEU A 3 -1.10 16.10 9.52
C LEU A 3 -1.26 15.96 8.00
N SER A 4 -1.53 14.74 7.52
CA SER A 4 -1.80 14.49 6.09
C SER A 4 -3.09 15.19 5.66
N LEU A 5 -4.18 15.03 6.42
CA LEU A 5 -5.45 15.73 6.16
C LEU A 5 -5.31 17.26 6.28
N GLN A 6 -4.54 17.75 7.26
CA GLN A 6 -4.24 19.19 7.37
C GLN A 6 -3.49 19.72 6.14
N SER A 7 -2.56 18.94 5.58
CA SER A 7 -1.86 19.32 4.34
C SER A 7 -2.79 19.43 3.13
N LEU A 8 -3.90 18.68 3.12
CA LEU A 8 -4.95 18.77 2.10
C LEU A 8 -5.83 20.00 2.34
N GLN A 9 -6.21 20.27 3.59
CA GLN A 9 -6.96 21.49 3.95
C GLN A 9 -6.20 22.78 3.57
N GLN A 10 -4.87 22.74 3.57
CA GLN A 10 -3.99 23.87 3.26
C GLN A 10 -3.63 24.01 1.78
N GLN A 11 -4.22 23.22 0.88
CA GLN A 11 -3.93 23.31 -0.56
C GLN A 11 -4.35 24.66 -1.15
N THR A 12 -3.55 25.19 -2.07
CA THR A 12 -3.83 26.47 -2.77
C THR A 12 -5.08 26.40 -3.65
N ALA A 13 -5.42 25.19 -4.12
CA ALA A 13 -6.66 24.90 -4.82
C ALA A 13 -7.50 23.88 -4.04
N GLN A 14 -8.81 24.13 -3.99
CA GLN A 14 -9.81 23.27 -3.37
C GLN A 14 -10.68 22.60 -4.46
N GLY A 15 -11.70 21.85 -4.05
CA GLY A 15 -12.61 21.16 -4.98
C GLY A 15 -12.26 19.69 -5.22
N PHE A 16 -11.75 19.03 -4.19
CA PHE A 16 -11.53 17.59 -4.14
C PHE A 16 -12.32 16.97 -2.98
N GLU A 17 -12.42 15.64 -2.98
CA GLU A 17 -12.89 14.88 -1.83
C GLU A 17 -11.80 13.88 -1.39
N VAL A 18 -11.89 13.40 -0.16
CA VAL A 18 -11.04 12.34 0.39
C VAL A 18 -11.91 11.17 0.79
N VAL A 19 -11.69 10.02 0.15
CA VAL A 19 -12.24 8.75 0.62
C VAL A 19 -11.18 8.06 1.48
N PHE A 20 -11.31 8.17 2.80
CA PHE A 20 -10.40 7.53 3.74
C PHE A 20 -10.87 6.09 4.02
N VAL A 21 -10.05 5.11 3.64
CA VAL A 21 -10.39 3.69 3.78
C VAL A 21 -9.56 3.05 4.89
N ASP A 22 -10.24 2.61 5.94
CA ASP A 22 -9.67 1.85 7.04
C ASP A 22 -9.97 0.36 6.85
N TYR A 23 -8.91 -0.43 6.65
CA TYR A 23 -9.01 -1.86 6.39
C TYR A 23 -8.50 -2.64 7.60
N GLY A 24 -9.30 -2.69 8.66
CA GLY A 24 -9.06 -3.61 9.77
C GLY A 24 -8.25 -3.06 10.95
N SER A 25 -8.26 -1.75 11.18
CA SER A 25 -7.90 -1.20 12.50
C SER A 25 -8.79 -1.81 13.60
N ASP A 26 -8.27 -1.92 14.82
CA ASP A 26 -9.10 -2.32 15.95
C ASP A 26 -10.20 -1.27 16.23
N ASN A 27 -11.30 -1.69 16.87
CA ASN A 27 -12.47 -0.83 17.03
C ASN A 27 -12.20 0.47 17.80
N GLU A 28 -11.30 0.44 18.78
CA GLU A 28 -10.99 1.62 19.59
C GLU A 28 -10.19 2.63 18.76
N TYR A 29 -9.16 2.15 18.05
CA TYR A 29 -8.37 2.99 17.15
C TYR A 29 -9.19 3.50 15.96
N ALA A 30 -10.02 2.64 15.36
CA ALA A 30 -10.91 2.99 14.25
C ALA A 30 -11.88 4.11 14.63
N ALA A 31 -12.45 4.09 15.84
CA ALA A 31 -13.32 5.14 16.33
C ALA A 31 -12.60 6.50 16.44
N GLN A 32 -11.37 6.50 16.96
CA GLN A 32 -10.55 7.71 17.05
C GLN A 32 -10.18 8.24 15.66
N VAL A 33 -9.78 7.36 14.74
CA VAL A 33 -9.47 7.71 13.35
C VAL A 33 -10.68 8.32 12.66
N LYS A 34 -11.86 7.70 12.80
CA LYS A 34 -13.13 8.20 12.25
C LYS A 34 -13.44 9.61 12.73
N GLU A 35 -13.35 9.86 14.03
CA GLU A 35 -13.58 11.19 14.60
C GLU A 35 -12.66 12.25 13.99
N VAL A 36 -11.37 11.93 13.81
CA VAL A 36 -10.44 12.87 13.18
C VAL A 36 -10.76 13.08 11.70
N VAL A 37 -11.02 12.03 10.93
CA VAL A 37 -11.30 12.14 9.50
C VAL A 37 -12.55 12.97 9.26
N GLU A 38 -13.64 12.68 9.97
CA GLU A 38 -14.93 13.37 9.81
C GLU A 38 -14.92 14.80 10.37
N SER A 39 -13.85 15.23 11.05
CA SER A 39 -13.65 16.64 11.39
C SER A 39 -13.24 17.53 10.21
N PHE A 40 -12.98 16.93 9.03
CA PHE A 40 -12.70 17.63 7.77
C PHE A 40 -13.87 17.46 6.80
N ASP A 41 -14.52 18.56 6.42
CA ASP A 41 -15.73 18.54 5.57
C ASP A 41 -15.56 17.87 4.19
N PHE A 42 -14.32 17.83 3.68
CA PHE A 42 -13.99 17.19 2.41
C PHE A 42 -13.68 15.69 2.52
N ALA A 43 -13.67 15.11 3.72
CA ALA A 43 -13.24 13.73 3.96
C ALA A 43 -14.38 12.84 4.48
N THR A 44 -14.48 11.63 3.92
CA THR A 44 -15.39 10.57 4.39
C THR A 44 -14.60 9.37 4.89
N TYR A 45 -15.03 8.79 6.01
CA TYR A 45 -14.40 7.61 6.59
C TYR A 45 -15.16 6.34 6.23
N HIS A 46 -14.45 5.32 5.77
CA HIS A 46 -15.00 4.03 5.40
C HIS A 46 -14.21 2.90 6.08
N TYR A 47 -14.87 2.20 7.00
CA TYR A 47 -14.32 1.01 7.64
C TYR A 47 -14.78 -0.26 6.90
N ILE A 48 -13.83 -1.00 6.34
CA ILE A 48 -14.11 -2.18 5.50
C ILE A 48 -13.43 -3.45 6.02
N ALA A 49 -13.30 -3.56 7.34
CA ALA A 49 -12.70 -4.73 7.94
C ALA A 49 -13.54 -5.99 7.72
N HIS A 50 -12.85 -7.12 7.71
CA HIS A 50 -13.47 -8.42 7.87
C HIS A 50 -12.66 -9.27 8.84
N PRO A 51 -13.25 -9.74 9.96
CA PRO A 51 -12.57 -10.63 10.88
C PRO A 51 -11.98 -11.84 10.14
N GLY A 52 -10.69 -12.09 10.35
CA GLY A 52 -9.99 -13.23 9.76
C GLY A 52 -9.41 -13.03 8.36
N LEU A 53 -9.59 -11.86 7.73
CA LEU A 53 -8.86 -11.53 6.50
C LEU A 53 -7.46 -11.01 6.82
N LEU A 54 -6.52 -11.35 5.94
CA LEU A 54 -5.19 -10.74 5.93
C LEU A 54 -5.29 -9.30 5.41
N TRP A 55 -4.35 -8.46 5.83
CA TRP A 55 -4.18 -7.11 5.30
C TRP A 55 -4.00 -7.14 3.77
N ASN A 56 -4.79 -6.32 3.06
CA ASN A 56 -4.79 -6.26 1.61
C ASN A 56 -5.02 -4.81 1.17
N LYS A 57 -3.93 -4.15 0.76
CA LYS A 57 -3.94 -2.76 0.29
C LYS A 57 -4.80 -2.60 -0.97
N SER A 58 -4.70 -3.54 -1.92
CA SER A 58 -5.47 -3.51 -3.17
C SER A 58 -6.98 -3.45 -2.92
N LYS A 59 -7.50 -4.25 -1.97
CA LYS A 59 -8.92 -4.21 -1.59
C LYS A 59 -9.34 -2.86 -1.02
N ALA A 60 -8.49 -2.25 -0.20
CA ALA A 60 -8.76 -0.94 0.35
C ALA A 60 -8.81 0.15 -0.74
N LEU A 61 -7.81 0.15 -1.63
CA LEU A 61 -7.74 1.08 -2.74
C LEU A 61 -8.89 0.86 -3.74
N ASN A 62 -9.20 -0.39 -4.12
CA ASN A 62 -10.32 -0.72 -5.00
C ASN A 62 -11.68 -0.32 -4.41
N TYR A 63 -11.84 -0.38 -3.09
CA TYR A 63 -13.04 0.17 -2.44
C TYR A 63 -13.09 1.69 -2.63
N GLY A 64 -12.00 2.41 -2.34
CA GLY A 64 -11.93 3.86 -2.50
C GLY A 64 -12.15 4.33 -3.93
N ILE A 65 -11.55 3.66 -4.92
CA ILE A 65 -11.72 3.95 -6.36
C ILE A 65 -13.20 3.89 -6.76
N ARG A 66 -13.95 2.92 -6.23
CA ARG A 66 -15.40 2.78 -6.50
C ARG A 66 -16.24 3.86 -5.82
N GLN A 67 -15.79 4.42 -4.69
CA GLN A 67 -16.51 5.49 -3.99
C GLN A 67 -16.22 6.88 -4.57
N ALA A 68 -15.06 7.08 -5.19
CA ALA A 68 -14.64 8.37 -5.73
C ALA A 68 -15.62 8.88 -6.81
N LYS A 69 -15.98 10.17 -6.76
CA LYS A 69 -16.96 10.79 -7.65
C LYS A 69 -16.32 11.50 -8.84
N TYR A 70 -15.06 11.87 -8.73
CA TYR A 70 -14.33 12.64 -9.73
C TYR A 70 -13.64 11.76 -10.78
N ASP A 71 -13.34 12.37 -11.93
CA ASP A 71 -12.70 11.70 -13.07
C ASP A 71 -11.22 11.39 -12.87
N TYR A 72 -10.59 12.03 -11.87
CA TYR A 72 -9.20 11.81 -11.51
C TYR A 72 -9.10 11.41 -10.04
N ILE A 73 -8.22 10.45 -9.77
CA ILE A 73 -8.00 9.87 -8.45
C ILE A 73 -6.52 9.98 -8.10
N LEU A 74 -6.24 10.66 -6.99
CA LEU A 74 -4.94 10.58 -6.32
C LEU A 74 -4.98 9.40 -5.35
N ILE A 75 -4.14 8.40 -5.57
CA ILE A 75 -3.84 7.37 -4.56
C ILE A 75 -2.71 7.92 -3.68
N ASN A 76 -2.92 7.94 -2.37
CA ASN A 76 -1.97 8.48 -1.40
C ASN A 76 -2.04 7.75 -0.05
N ASP A 77 -0.90 7.61 0.61
CA ASP A 77 -0.81 6.99 1.93
C ASP A 77 -1.22 7.97 3.05
N ALA A 78 -1.79 7.45 4.14
CA ALA A 78 -2.34 8.26 5.23
C ALA A 78 -1.28 8.99 6.08
N ASP A 79 0.00 8.72 5.86
CA ASP A 79 1.16 9.31 6.52
C ASP A 79 2.00 10.19 5.59
N VAL A 80 1.45 10.57 4.43
CA VAL A 80 2.09 11.47 3.47
C VAL A 80 1.51 12.87 3.56
N ILE A 81 2.38 13.87 3.62
CA ILE A 81 2.08 15.30 3.53
C ILE A 81 2.28 15.73 2.08
N LEU A 82 1.24 16.29 1.48
CA LEU A 82 1.29 16.77 0.11
C LEU A 82 1.92 18.16 0.03
N HIS A 83 2.56 18.44 -1.10
CA HIS A 83 3.03 19.78 -1.42
C HIS A 83 1.83 20.76 -1.47
N PRO A 84 1.94 22.00 -0.96
CA PRO A 84 0.80 22.94 -0.90
C PRO A 84 0.13 23.28 -2.24
N MET A 85 0.88 23.16 -3.35
CA MET A 85 0.41 23.42 -4.71
C MET A 85 0.00 22.15 -5.48
N ALA A 86 -0.13 20.99 -4.81
CA ALA A 86 -0.41 19.73 -5.50
C ALA A 86 -1.74 19.79 -6.28
N MET A 87 -2.81 20.26 -5.64
CA MET A 87 -4.13 20.33 -6.28
C MET A 87 -4.16 21.30 -7.46
N GLU A 88 -3.42 22.41 -7.39
CA GLU A 88 -3.31 23.37 -8.49
C GLU A 88 -2.57 22.74 -9.67
N LYS A 89 -1.49 22.01 -9.42
CA LYS A 89 -0.73 21.30 -10.46
C LYS A 89 -1.56 20.22 -11.16
N PHE A 90 -2.46 19.54 -10.44
CA PHE A 90 -3.33 18.51 -11.02
C PHE A 90 -4.35 19.07 -12.02
N GLN A 91 -4.60 20.38 -12.01
CA GLN A 91 -5.52 21.04 -12.96
C GLN A 91 -4.86 21.33 -14.32
N TYR A 92 -3.52 21.35 -14.38
CA TYR A 92 -2.75 21.51 -15.62
C TYR A 92 -2.51 20.13 -16.27
N PRO A 93 -2.23 20.06 -17.59
CA PRO A 93 -2.81 19.06 -18.50
C PRO A 93 -2.43 17.61 -18.15
N CYS A 94 -3.10 17.08 -17.14
CA CYS A 94 -3.26 15.66 -16.93
C CYS A 94 -4.17 15.22 -18.07
N THR A 95 -3.60 14.51 -19.03
CA THR A 95 -4.37 13.92 -20.11
C THR A 95 -4.97 12.61 -19.63
N PRO A 96 -6.21 12.25 -19.99
CA PRO A 96 -6.81 10.98 -19.60
C PRO A 96 -5.95 9.75 -19.98
N GLU A 97 -5.09 9.89 -20.99
CA GLU A 97 -4.18 8.88 -21.54
C GLU A 97 -2.86 8.75 -20.76
N THR A 98 -2.70 9.46 -19.65
CA THR A 98 -1.49 9.43 -18.82
C THR A 98 -1.81 9.14 -17.36
N PHE A 99 -0.84 8.59 -16.65
CA PHE A 99 -0.85 8.57 -15.18
C PHE A 99 0.47 9.09 -14.64
N ASN A 100 0.40 9.81 -13.52
CA ASN A 100 1.52 10.54 -12.97
C ASN A 100 1.96 9.90 -11.67
N LEU A 101 3.24 9.57 -11.55
CA LEU A 101 3.84 9.11 -10.29
C LEU A 101 4.74 10.20 -9.72
N PHE A 102 4.68 10.39 -8.41
CA PHE A 102 5.33 11.51 -7.72
C PHE A 102 6.66 11.13 -7.06
N LYS A 103 7.43 12.15 -6.69
CA LYS A 103 8.57 12.00 -5.79
C LYS A 103 8.14 12.06 -4.34
N ILE A 104 8.86 11.31 -3.52
CA ILE A 104 8.66 11.29 -2.07
C ILE A 104 9.97 11.55 -1.35
N GLY A 105 9.91 12.40 -0.33
CA GLY A 105 10.96 12.64 0.63
C GLY A 105 10.58 12.04 1.98
N TYR A 106 11.48 11.33 2.62
CA TYR A 106 11.20 10.72 3.91
C TYR A 106 11.81 11.57 5.01
N LEU A 107 10.95 12.04 5.91
CA LEU A 107 11.40 12.76 7.10
C LEU A 107 12.15 11.81 8.03
N PRO A 108 13.23 12.27 8.70
CA PRO A 108 13.99 11.45 9.62
C PRO A 108 13.24 11.23 10.94
N GLU A 109 13.63 10.18 11.68
CA GLU A 109 13.11 9.88 13.03
C GLU A 109 13.23 11.07 14.01
N SER A 110 14.25 11.89 13.81
CA SER A 110 14.49 13.09 14.62
C SER A 110 13.47 14.20 14.41
N THR A 111 12.65 14.14 13.37
CA THR A 111 11.63 15.16 13.08
C THR A 111 10.32 14.76 13.76
N SER A 112 9.99 15.43 14.87
CA SER A 112 8.76 15.14 15.63
C SER A 112 7.51 15.66 14.91
N LEU A 113 6.34 15.12 15.25
CA LEU A 113 5.07 15.55 14.66
C LEU A 113 4.75 17.03 14.98
N GLU A 114 5.14 17.51 16.17
CA GLU A 114 5.00 18.92 16.56
C GLU A 114 5.89 19.82 15.71
N GLN A 115 7.13 19.39 15.43
CA GLN A 115 8.01 20.11 14.51
C GLN A 115 7.41 20.17 13.11
N VAL A 116 6.86 19.06 12.61
CA VAL A 116 6.18 19.03 11.31
C VAL A 116 5.02 20.01 11.26
N ALA A 117 4.18 20.04 12.31
CA ALA A 117 3.04 20.96 12.39
C ALA A 117 3.44 22.44 12.43
N ALA A 118 4.58 22.76 13.05
CA ALA A 118 5.04 24.13 13.26
C ALA A 118 5.96 24.67 12.15
N THR A 119 6.40 23.83 11.21
CA THR A 119 7.39 24.20 10.19
C THR A 119 6.72 24.33 8.82
N PRO A 120 6.91 25.44 8.09
CA PRO A 120 6.44 25.55 6.71
C PRO A 120 6.98 24.41 5.84
N PHE A 121 6.17 23.95 4.88
CA PHE A 121 6.47 22.77 4.07
C PHE A 121 7.85 22.85 3.40
N GLU A 122 8.19 24.00 2.81
CA GLU A 122 9.44 24.28 2.12
C GLU A 122 10.68 24.19 3.03
N ASN A 123 10.50 24.28 4.34
CA ASN A 123 11.56 24.21 5.33
C ASN A 123 11.74 22.81 5.92
N LEU A 124 10.83 21.87 5.64
CA LEU A 124 10.96 20.47 6.02
C LEU A 124 12.00 19.78 5.16
N LYS A 125 13.03 19.22 5.81
CA LYS A 125 14.17 18.60 5.12
C LYS A 125 14.07 17.07 5.19
N PRO A 126 13.73 16.39 4.09
CA PRO A 126 13.76 14.93 4.06
C PRO A 126 15.21 14.44 4.15
N GLY A 127 15.42 13.33 4.87
CA GLY A 127 16.74 12.69 4.97
C GLY A 127 17.13 11.93 3.70
N HIS A 128 16.14 11.47 2.93
CA HIS A 128 16.34 10.93 1.59
C HIS A 128 15.10 11.16 0.72
N THR A 129 15.30 11.14 -0.59
CA THR A 129 14.22 11.25 -1.58
C THR A 129 14.27 10.06 -2.55
N GLY A 130 13.12 9.71 -3.11
CA GLY A 130 12.99 8.63 -4.09
C GLY A 130 11.74 8.79 -4.95
N ASP A 131 11.63 7.91 -5.94
CA ASP A 131 10.43 7.80 -6.77
C ASP A 131 9.43 6.84 -6.13
N THR A 132 8.13 7.14 -6.27
CA THR A 132 7.04 6.28 -5.78
C THR A 132 6.56 5.31 -6.86
N PHE A 133 5.88 4.25 -6.44
CA PHE A 133 5.18 3.35 -7.36
C PHE A 133 3.67 3.40 -7.18
N GLY A 134 3.18 3.61 -5.95
CA GLY A 134 1.74 3.67 -5.64
C GLY A 134 1.15 5.06 -5.41
N ILE A 135 1.98 6.08 -5.14
CA ILE A 135 1.48 7.44 -4.96
C ILE A 135 1.41 8.11 -6.33
N GLY A 136 0.20 8.23 -6.84
CA GLY A 136 -0.01 8.64 -8.22
C GLY A 136 -1.38 9.22 -8.49
N LEU A 137 -1.44 10.03 -9.55
CA LEU A 137 -2.66 10.60 -10.08
C LEU A 137 -3.04 9.82 -11.34
N PHE A 138 -4.26 9.30 -11.34
CA PHE A 138 -4.77 8.42 -12.38
C PHE A 138 -6.12 8.92 -12.86
N SER A 139 -6.43 8.73 -14.14
CA SER A 139 -7.83 8.83 -14.59
C SER A 139 -8.62 7.66 -14.01
N LYS A 140 -9.83 7.94 -13.48
CA LYS A 140 -10.73 6.91 -12.96
C LYS A 140 -11.08 5.89 -14.04
N ALA A 141 -11.33 6.37 -15.27
CA ALA A 141 -11.56 5.51 -16.43
C ALA A 141 -10.38 4.58 -16.72
N GLY A 142 -9.13 5.04 -16.55
CA GLY A 142 -7.94 4.22 -16.70
C GLY A 142 -7.86 3.11 -15.64
N LEU A 143 -8.11 3.47 -14.38
CA LEU A 143 -8.19 2.49 -13.29
C LEU A 143 -9.31 1.46 -13.52
N GLU A 144 -10.47 1.89 -14.01
CA GLU A 144 -11.59 1.00 -14.33
C GLU A 144 -11.28 0.09 -15.52
N THR A 145 -10.60 0.59 -16.56
CA THR A 145 -10.20 -0.18 -17.75
C THR A 145 -9.32 -1.37 -17.39
N VAL A 146 -8.44 -1.21 -16.39
CA VAL A 146 -7.58 -2.30 -15.92
C VAL A 146 -8.16 -3.06 -14.72
N HIS A 147 -9.40 -2.76 -14.33
CA HIS A 147 -10.10 -3.34 -13.17
C HIS A 147 -9.42 -3.10 -11.81
N GLY A 148 -8.79 -1.94 -11.63
CA GLY A 148 -8.14 -1.55 -10.37
C GLY A 148 -6.88 -2.34 -10.05
N LEU A 149 -6.53 -2.45 -8.76
CA LEU A 149 -5.38 -3.22 -8.28
C LEU A 149 -5.73 -4.71 -8.16
N ASP A 150 -4.77 -5.60 -8.41
CA ASP A 150 -4.95 -7.03 -8.22
C ASP A 150 -5.03 -7.36 -6.71
N GLU A 151 -6.17 -7.90 -6.28
CA GLU A 151 -6.44 -8.30 -4.90
C GLU A 151 -5.72 -9.59 -4.48
N PHE A 152 -5.03 -10.26 -5.41
CA PHE A 152 -4.14 -11.37 -5.10
C PHE A 152 -2.97 -10.95 -4.19
N PHE A 153 -2.46 -9.72 -4.34
CA PHE A 153 -1.38 -9.21 -3.51
C PHE A 153 -1.86 -9.02 -2.06
N HIS A 154 -1.15 -9.65 -1.13
CA HIS A 154 -1.36 -9.51 0.30
C HIS A 154 -0.12 -8.92 0.94
N PHE A 155 -0.31 -8.13 2.00
CA PHE A 155 0.75 -7.32 2.59
C PHE A 155 1.24 -6.21 1.66
N TYR A 156 2.56 -6.06 1.52
CA TYR A 156 3.20 -5.00 0.76
C TYR A 156 4.09 -5.60 -0.33
N GLY A 157 4.04 -5.03 -1.52
CA GLY A 157 5.00 -5.24 -2.58
C GLY A 157 4.35 -5.73 -3.87
N SER A 158 4.76 -5.09 -4.98
CA SER A 158 4.43 -5.44 -6.36
C SER A 158 2.99 -5.14 -6.79
N GLU A 159 2.08 -4.78 -5.89
CA GLU A 159 0.70 -4.43 -6.27
C GLU A 159 0.63 -3.13 -7.09
N ASP A 160 1.45 -2.15 -6.73
CA ASP A 160 1.53 -0.87 -7.44
C ASP A 160 2.24 -1.04 -8.78
N GLU A 161 3.33 -1.80 -8.81
CA GLU A 161 4.05 -2.10 -10.05
C GLU A 161 3.21 -2.91 -11.05
N ASP A 162 2.41 -3.86 -10.56
CA ASP A 162 1.44 -4.60 -11.39
C ASP A 162 0.39 -3.65 -12.00
N LEU A 163 -0.22 -2.77 -11.18
CA LEU A 163 -1.17 -1.77 -11.66
C LEU A 163 -0.54 -0.90 -12.76
N ASN A 164 0.65 -0.37 -12.50
CA ASN A 164 1.38 0.49 -13.44
C ASN A 164 1.67 -0.25 -14.75
N ALA A 165 2.10 -1.51 -14.69
CA ALA A 165 2.36 -2.32 -15.88
C ALA A 165 1.09 -2.56 -16.70
N ARG A 166 -0.04 -2.86 -16.05
CA ARG A 166 -1.33 -3.05 -16.74
C ARG A 166 -1.85 -1.76 -17.37
N LEU A 167 -1.69 -0.61 -16.71
CA LEU A 167 -2.01 0.70 -17.29
C LEU A 167 -1.17 0.98 -18.55
N GLN A 168 0.14 0.73 -18.50
CA GLN A 168 1.01 0.90 -19.67
C GLN A 168 0.62 -0.04 -20.82
N GLN A 169 0.29 -1.30 -20.52
CA GLN A 169 -0.19 -2.26 -21.53
C GLN A 169 -1.54 -1.85 -22.15
N ALA A 170 -2.40 -1.19 -21.39
CA ALA A 170 -3.66 -0.63 -21.86
C ALA A 170 -3.50 0.70 -22.64
N GLY A 171 -2.27 1.20 -22.81
CA GLY A 171 -1.97 2.39 -23.60
C GLY A 171 -1.81 3.69 -22.80
N TYR A 172 -1.88 3.64 -21.47
CA TYR A 172 -1.67 4.82 -20.64
C TYR A 172 -0.17 5.09 -20.42
N ALA A 173 0.30 6.28 -20.75
CA ALA A 173 1.70 6.64 -20.60
C ALA A 173 2.04 7.08 -19.16
N LEU A 174 3.09 6.48 -18.60
CA LEU A 174 3.65 6.90 -17.31
C LEU A 174 4.36 8.24 -17.46
N GLN A 175 3.95 9.22 -16.65
CA GLN A 175 4.67 10.47 -16.44
C GLN A 175 5.27 10.50 -15.03
N ARG A 176 6.56 10.82 -14.94
CA ARG A 176 7.22 11.05 -13.65
C ARG A 176 7.15 12.53 -13.33
N GLU A 177 6.36 12.90 -12.33
CA GLU A 177 6.28 14.28 -11.85
C GLU A 177 7.57 14.65 -11.12
N LYS A 178 8.18 15.77 -11.52
CA LYS A 178 9.51 16.18 -11.07
C LYS A 178 9.47 17.39 -10.15
N GLU A 179 8.44 18.22 -10.25
CA GLU A 179 8.33 19.48 -9.54
C GLU A 179 7.71 19.28 -8.15
N LEU A 180 6.76 18.35 -8.03
CA LEU A 180 6.12 18.03 -6.76
C LEU A 180 6.92 17.00 -5.98
N LEU A 181 7.31 17.38 -4.77
CA LEU A 181 7.84 16.49 -3.74
C LEU A 181 6.78 16.35 -2.64
N PHE A 182 6.38 15.13 -2.31
CA PHE A 182 5.59 14.84 -1.12
C PHE A 182 6.46 14.34 0.02
N LEU A 183 6.00 14.45 1.25
CA LEU A 183 6.80 14.10 2.43
C LEU A 183 6.15 12.96 3.22
N HIS A 184 6.84 11.83 3.32
CA HIS A 184 6.47 10.72 4.18
C HIS A 184 6.86 11.04 5.63
N LEU A 185 5.88 10.99 6.54
CA LEU A 185 6.11 11.12 7.97
C LEU A 185 6.91 9.92 8.49
N TRP A 186 7.89 10.16 9.35
CA TRP A 186 8.56 9.04 9.99
C TRP A 186 7.60 8.30 10.93
N HIS A 187 7.61 6.97 10.83
CA HIS A 187 6.94 6.10 11.79
C HIS A 187 7.75 4.81 11.95
N PRO A 188 7.63 4.10 13.09
CA PRO A 188 8.29 2.82 13.27
C PRO A 188 7.76 1.78 12.26
N ARG A 189 8.68 1.01 11.66
CA ARG A 189 8.33 -0.11 10.77
C ARG A 189 7.98 -1.36 11.59
N TYR A 190 6.94 -2.07 11.17
CA TYR A 190 6.53 -3.35 11.78
C TYR A 190 6.86 -4.54 10.86
N PRO A 191 7.27 -5.70 11.41
CA PRO A 191 7.55 -5.94 12.83
C PRO A 191 8.95 -5.43 13.24
N LYS A 192 9.06 -4.90 14.47
CA LYS A 192 10.37 -4.59 15.09
C LYS A 192 11.20 -5.88 15.12
N LYS A 193 12.37 -5.91 14.47
CA LYS A 193 13.30 -7.05 14.60
C LYS A 193 13.58 -7.27 16.09
N LYS A 194 13.08 -8.37 16.67
CA LYS A 194 13.57 -8.84 17.98
C LYS A 194 15.07 -9.12 17.80
N ARG A 195 15.93 -8.49 18.60
CA ARG A 195 17.35 -8.86 18.68
C ARG A 195 17.39 -10.36 18.99
N ARG A 196 17.98 -11.18 18.10
CA ARG A 196 18.17 -12.61 18.39
C ARG A 196 19.07 -12.72 19.62
N PRO A 197 18.69 -13.46 20.67
CA PRO A 197 19.65 -13.81 21.71
C PRO A 197 20.74 -14.70 21.09
N PRO A 198 21.98 -14.64 21.61
CA PRO A 198 23.04 -15.54 21.17
C PRO A 198 22.61 -17.00 21.38
N HIS A 199 23.07 -17.87 20.49
CA HIS A 199 22.67 -19.27 20.36
C HIS A 199 22.60 -20.04 21.69
N HIS A 200 21.82 -21.12 21.65
CA HIS A 200 21.64 -22.19 22.65
C HIS A 200 20.36 -22.08 23.50
N THR A 201 19.24 -22.50 22.92
CA THR A 201 18.33 -23.54 23.47
C THR A 201 17.06 -23.60 22.60
N THR A 202 16.63 -24.81 22.26
CA THR A 202 15.39 -25.09 21.53
C THR A 202 14.19 -24.64 22.36
N PRO A 203 13.27 -23.80 21.86
CA PRO A 203 12.13 -23.36 22.67
C PRO A 203 11.02 -24.42 22.69
N PRO A 204 10.27 -24.57 23.81
CA PRO A 204 9.08 -25.40 23.87
C PRO A 204 7.94 -24.79 23.04
N LEU A 205 7.08 -25.65 22.49
CA LEU A 205 5.82 -25.28 21.85
C LEU A 205 4.81 -24.83 22.90
N GLU A 206 4.67 -23.52 23.11
CA GLU A 206 3.54 -22.95 23.86
C GLU A 206 2.79 -21.88 23.06
N ARG A 207 1.46 -21.98 23.19
CA ARG A 207 0.43 -21.24 22.47
C ARG A 207 0.28 -19.83 23.05
N THR A 208 0.48 -18.81 22.22
CA THR A 208 -0.21 -17.52 22.35
C THR A 208 -0.53 -17.02 20.94
N ALA A 209 -1.81 -17.06 20.58
CA ALA A 209 -2.32 -16.57 19.31
C ALA A 209 -2.94 -15.19 19.52
N HIS A 210 -2.18 -14.13 19.21
CA HIS A 210 -2.71 -12.83 18.83
C HIS A 210 -1.81 -12.26 17.73
N GLN A 211 -2.38 -12.20 16.52
CA GLN A 211 -1.93 -11.51 15.31
C GLN A 211 -0.43 -11.53 14.99
N SER A 212 -0.02 -12.45 14.10
CA SER A 212 0.93 -12.26 12.99
C SER A 212 1.41 -13.63 12.46
N GLY A 213 1.31 -13.83 11.14
CA GLY A 213 2.05 -14.85 10.38
C GLY A 213 1.73 -16.32 10.67
N ALA A 214 0.81 -16.91 9.90
CA ALA A 214 0.70 -18.37 9.80
C ALA A 214 1.72 -18.89 8.77
N LEU A 215 2.84 -19.45 9.24
CA LEU A 215 3.64 -20.39 8.45
C LEU A 215 3.10 -21.81 8.69
N PHE A 216 2.32 -22.31 7.75
CA PHE A 216 2.01 -23.74 7.70
C PHE A 216 3.17 -24.50 7.05
N LYS A 217 3.81 -25.41 7.80
CA LYS A 217 4.66 -26.46 7.21
C LYS A 217 3.77 -27.61 6.77
N THR A 218 3.69 -27.86 5.47
CA THR A 218 3.12 -29.11 4.95
C THR A 218 4.17 -30.23 5.00
N LYS A 219 3.80 -31.36 5.60
CA LYS A 219 4.48 -32.65 5.40
C LYS A 219 4.21 -33.08 3.96
N ASN A 220 5.27 -33.21 3.15
CA ASN A 220 5.17 -33.96 1.91
C ASN A 220 5.13 -35.46 2.23
N ILE A 221 3.97 -36.06 2.03
CA ILE A 221 3.82 -37.51 1.82
C ILE A 221 3.66 -37.74 0.31
N ALA A 222 4.63 -38.50 -0.21
CA ALA A 222 4.62 -39.36 -1.40
C ALA A 222 4.31 -38.77 -2.79
N LYS A 223 5.31 -38.86 -3.69
CA LYS A 223 5.11 -39.50 -5.01
C LYS A 223 6.29 -40.42 -5.38
N ASN A 224 5.89 -41.67 -5.55
CA ASN A 224 6.46 -42.85 -6.19
C ASN A 224 7.63 -42.75 -7.18
N ASN A 225 8.50 -43.76 -7.06
CA ASN A 225 9.12 -44.62 -8.07
C ASN A 225 9.86 -44.00 -9.27
N SER A 226 11.19 -44.03 -9.17
CA SER A 226 12.06 -44.44 -10.28
C SER A 226 13.36 -45.05 -9.76
N ARG A 227 13.45 -46.39 -9.78
CA ARG A 227 14.69 -47.17 -9.94
C ARG A 227 14.37 -48.67 -9.87
N ALA A 228 14.20 -49.29 -11.03
CA ALA A 228 14.40 -50.71 -11.22
C ALA A 228 15.55 -50.88 -12.22
N THR A 229 16.77 -50.96 -11.71
CA THR A 229 17.90 -51.57 -12.42
C THR A 229 17.80 -53.08 -12.21
N GLY A 230 17.81 -53.82 -13.32
CA GLY A 230 17.31 -55.18 -13.38
C GLY A 230 18.19 -56.29 -12.81
N ARG A 231 17.57 -57.46 -12.67
CA ARG A 231 18.12 -58.80 -12.99
C ARG A 231 17.02 -59.85 -12.85
N LEU A 232 17.23 -61.00 -13.52
CA LEU A 232 16.37 -62.19 -13.71
C LEU A 232 15.31 -62.01 -14.82
N GLY A 233 15.25 -62.79 -15.91
CA GLY A 233 15.87 -64.06 -16.26
C GLY A 233 14.80 -65.15 -16.46
N LYS A 234 14.58 -65.57 -17.73
CA LYS A 234 13.79 -66.75 -18.19
C LYS A 234 12.26 -66.66 -17.92
N MET A 235 11.32 -67.21 -18.67
CA MET A 235 11.23 -68.13 -19.83
C MET A 235 9.74 -68.13 -20.26
N LEU A 236 9.44 -68.25 -21.57
CA LEU A 236 8.25 -68.90 -22.20
C LEU A 236 6.84 -68.39 -21.81
N GLY A 237 5.83 -68.23 -22.67
CA GLY A 237 5.57 -68.55 -24.08
C GLY A 237 4.05 -68.33 -24.33
N SER A 238 3.68 -67.98 -25.57
CA SER A 238 2.41 -68.20 -26.30
C SER A 238 1.14 -68.56 -25.48
N GLN A 239 0.00 -67.88 -25.61
CA GLN A 239 -0.88 -67.70 -26.78
C GLN A 239 -1.95 -66.66 -26.45
#